data_AF-M1CM76-F1
#
_entry.id   AF-M1CM76-F1
#
_cell.length_a   1.000
_cell.length_b   1.000
_cell.length_c   1.000
_cell.angle_alpha   90.00
_cell.angle_beta   90.00
_cell.angle_gamma   90.00
#
_symmetry.space_group_name_H-M   'P 1'
#
loop_
_entity.id
_entity.type
_entity.pdbx_description
1 polymer ?
#
loop_
_entity_poly.entity_id
_entity_poly.type
_entity_poly.pdbx_seq_one_letter_code
_entity_poly.pdbx_strand_id
1 'polypeptide(L)'
;MVVGCDDLALILGYEGRNFTSGCISLCAKKEDIIEGYCSGIGCCQTSIPTGLKSFVSLTRSLNNHTNVSSFNPCGYLFLGEPDKFIFKSSDLSNSSFRNKVIEEVPVVIDWVIGNGSCTVAKKSADYACGENSVCVDSKTGLGGYRCNCKPGYQGNPYISPGCIDINECENENPCDGICNNFPGGYSCTCPHGQIGDGKKDGHGCIPKNSKSPILQLSISLCFGFLALVISVTWIYLGIKR
;
A
#
# COMPACT_ATOMS: atom_id res chain seq x y z
N MET A 1 7.31 15.95 13.49
CA MET A 1 8.18 16.75 12.61
C MET A 1 8.25 18.17 13.15
N VAL A 2 9.42 18.79 13.09
CA VAL A 2 9.62 20.20 13.40
C VAL A 2 10.11 20.92 12.15
N VAL A 3 9.52 22.08 11.87
CA VAL A 3 9.91 22.99 10.78
C VAL A 3 10.26 24.33 11.41
N GLY A 4 11.49 24.77 11.18
CA GLY A 4 12.08 25.91 11.86
C GLY A 4 13.60 25.82 11.93
N CYS A 5 14.23 26.95 12.22
CA CYS A 5 15.64 27.06 12.56
C CYS A 5 15.73 27.43 14.04
N ASP A 6 16.75 26.94 14.75
CA ASP A 6 16.89 27.18 16.20
C ASP A 6 15.82 26.44 17.04
N ASP A 7 15.24 25.37 16.50
CA ASP A 7 14.14 24.62 17.11
C ASP A 7 14.53 23.21 17.52
N LEU A 8 14.08 22.82 18.72
CA LEU A 8 14.18 21.48 19.29
C LEU A 8 12.78 20.92 19.50
N ALA A 9 12.50 19.75 18.94
CA ALA A 9 11.31 18.98 19.24
C ALA A 9 11.65 17.74 20.07
N LEU A 10 10.85 17.47 21.09
CA LEU A 10 10.92 16.28 21.93
C LEU A 10 9.56 15.57 21.91
N ILE A 11 9.60 14.25 21.92
CA ILE A 11 8.45 13.39 22.15
C ILE A 11 8.74 12.51 23.35
N LEU A 12 7.81 12.51 24.31
CA LEU A 12 7.90 11.80 25.57
C LEU A 12 6.70 10.86 25.68
N GLY A 13 6.96 9.56 25.74
CA GLY A 13 5.96 8.51 25.97
C GLY A 13 5.98 8.06 27.43
N TYR A 14 4.82 8.10 28.09
CA TYR A 14 4.68 7.82 29.53
C TYR A 14 3.91 6.54 29.85
N GLU A 15 3.08 6.06 28.91
CA GLU A 15 2.24 4.88 29.13
C GLU A 15 2.45 3.81 28.04
N GLY A 16 2.43 2.54 28.46
CA GLY A 16 2.77 1.39 27.60
C GLY A 16 4.28 1.14 27.54
N ARG A 17 5.07 2.17 27.17
CA ARG A 17 6.53 2.13 27.16
C ARG A 17 7.10 3.51 27.47
N ASN A 18 8.07 3.58 28.39
CA ASN A 18 8.87 4.78 28.57
C ASN A 18 9.69 5.03 27.31
N PHE A 19 9.45 6.16 26.68
CA PHE A 19 10.10 6.51 25.42
C PHE A 19 10.46 7.99 25.44
N THR A 20 11.63 8.30 24.94
CA THR A 20 12.02 9.66 24.63
C THR A 20 12.72 9.63 23.30
N SER A 21 12.23 10.44 22.38
CA SER A 21 12.96 10.78 21.17
C SER A 21 12.82 12.27 20.95
N GLY A 22 13.59 12.78 20.02
CA GLY A 22 13.61 14.17 19.72
C GLY A 22 14.48 14.41 18.53
N CYS A 23 14.40 15.62 18.04
CA CYS A 23 15.12 15.99 16.86
C CYS A 23 15.24 17.52 16.84
N ILE A 24 16.36 17.99 16.31
CA ILE A 24 16.80 19.39 16.38
C ILE A 24 16.98 19.89 14.95
N SER A 25 16.58 21.13 14.71
CA SER A 25 16.72 21.80 13.41
C SER A 25 17.47 23.12 13.59
N LEU A 26 18.65 23.22 13.00
CA LEU A 26 19.55 24.35 13.10
C LEU A 26 19.90 24.89 11.71
N CYS A 27 19.86 26.20 11.57
CA CYS A 27 20.32 26.91 10.38
C CYS A 27 20.86 28.26 10.81
N ALA A 28 21.90 28.75 10.13
CA ALA A 28 22.42 30.09 10.35
C ALA A 28 21.82 31.08 9.35
N LYS A 29 21.64 30.64 8.09
CA LYS A 29 21.13 31.48 7.00
C LYS A 29 20.08 30.74 6.17
N LYS A 30 19.31 31.50 5.40
CA LYS A 30 18.29 30.93 4.50
C LYS A 30 18.92 30.13 3.36
N GLU A 31 20.13 30.50 2.93
CA GLU A 31 20.85 29.86 1.83
C GLU A 31 21.38 28.47 2.20
N ASP A 32 21.46 28.14 3.49
CA ASP A 32 21.89 26.83 3.98
C ASP A 32 20.79 25.76 3.77
N ILE A 33 19.55 26.18 3.48
CA ILE A 33 18.38 25.30 3.41
C ILE A 33 18.41 24.49 2.12
N ILE A 34 18.23 23.17 2.27
CA ILE A 34 18.12 22.23 1.16
C ILE A 34 16.65 21.82 1.04
N GLU A 35 16.00 22.18 -0.07
CA GLU A 35 14.59 21.83 -0.30
C GLU A 35 14.41 20.31 -0.41
N GLY A 36 13.31 19.80 0.14
CA GLY A 36 13.02 18.37 0.22
C GLY A 36 13.86 17.59 1.23
N TYR A 37 14.87 18.20 1.87
CA TYR A 37 15.68 17.55 2.89
C TYR A 37 15.20 17.95 4.30
N CYS A 38 14.83 16.98 5.14
CA CYS A 38 14.32 17.20 6.48
C CYS A 38 15.07 16.38 7.55
N SER A 39 16.36 16.66 7.72
CA SER A 39 17.23 15.98 8.69
C SER A 39 18.17 16.93 9.44
N GLY A 40 17.62 18.06 9.92
CA GLY A 40 18.30 18.95 10.85
C GLY A 40 18.64 20.34 10.34
N ILE A 41 18.31 20.67 9.08
CA ILE A 41 18.50 22.01 8.50
C ILE A 41 17.14 22.54 8.03
N GLY A 42 16.56 23.46 8.80
CA GLY A 42 15.24 24.06 8.55
C GLY A 42 14.05 23.12 8.79
N CYS A 43 14.27 21.81 8.76
CA CYS A 43 13.28 20.79 9.09
C CYS A 43 13.97 19.58 9.71
N CYS A 44 13.26 18.92 10.62
CA CYS A 44 13.68 17.66 11.18
C CYS A 44 12.49 16.75 11.53
N GLN A 45 12.64 15.44 11.30
CA GLN A 45 11.62 14.45 11.63
C GLN A 45 12.17 13.33 12.51
N THR A 46 11.30 12.78 13.36
CA THR A 46 11.55 11.57 14.15
C THR A 46 10.31 10.69 14.10
N SER A 47 10.51 9.37 14.08
CA SER A 47 9.42 8.39 14.12
C SER A 47 8.87 8.24 15.55
N ILE A 48 7.59 7.89 15.64
CA ILE A 48 6.94 7.48 16.88
C ILE A 48 6.94 5.94 16.92
N PRO A 49 7.50 5.30 17.94
CA PRO A 49 7.54 3.84 18.03
C PRO A 49 6.15 3.30 18.36
N THR A 50 5.92 2.06 17.96
CA THR A 50 4.72 1.31 18.32
C THR A 50 4.68 0.99 19.83
N GLY A 51 3.49 0.85 20.38
CA GLY A 51 3.28 0.42 21.77
C GLY A 51 3.21 1.55 22.80
N LEU A 52 3.16 2.80 22.35
CA LEU A 52 2.80 3.94 23.20
C LEU A 52 1.28 3.98 23.37
N LYS A 53 0.81 4.16 24.60
CA LYS A 53 -0.62 4.45 24.88
C LYS A 53 -0.89 5.93 24.97
N SER A 54 0.11 6.69 25.42
CA SER A 54 0.05 8.14 25.53
C SER A 54 1.45 8.72 25.30
N PHE A 55 1.49 9.86 24.62
CA PHE A 55 2.70 10.63 24.44
C PHE A 55 2.39 12.13 24.44
N VAL A 56 3.40 12.93 24.79
CA VAL A 56 3.38 14.38 24.69
C VAL A 56 4.50 14.81 23.76
N SER A 57 4.21 15.78 22.90
CA SER A 57 5.22 16.40 22.05
C SER A 57 5.44 17.85 22.49
N LEU A 58 6.71 18.25 22.59
CA LEU A 58 7.15 19.56 23.05
C LEU A 58 8.06 20.17 21.99
N THR A 59 7.92 21.48 21.75
CA THR A 59 8.86 22.24 20.92
C THR A 59 9.41 23.42 21.70
N ARG A 60 10.67 23.74 21.48
CA ARG A 60 11.36 24.89 22.10
C ARG A 60 12.34 25.50 21.12
N SER A 61 12.51 26.81 21.22
CA SER A 61 13.62 27.50 20.60
C SER A 61 14.84 27.51 21.52
N LEU A 62 16.05 27.33 20.98
CA LEU A 62 17.28 27.32 21.77
C LEU A 62 17.78 28.74 22.08
N ASN A 63 17.59 29.69 21.16
CA ASN A 63 18.02 31.09 21.27
C ASN A 63 16.86 32.06 21.00
N ASN A 64 15.62 31.62 21.22
CA ASN A 64 14.39 32.40 20.99
C ASN A 64 14.33 33.01 19.58
N HIS A 65 14.84 32.28 18.58
CA HIS A 65 14.93 32.66 17.17
C HIS A 65 15.72 33.96 16.91
N THR A 66 16.49 34.46 17.88
CA THR A 66 17.13 35.79 17.80
C THR A 66 18.00 35.95 16.56
N ASN A 67 18.77 34.92 16.19
CA ASN A 67 19.71 34.94 15.06
C ASN A 67 19.08 34.61 13.70
N VAL A 68 17.84 34.14 13.68
CA VAL A 68 17.16 33.64 12.45
C VAL A 68 15.83 34.33 12.18
N SER A 69 15.38 35.21 13.09
CA SER A 69 14.09 35.91 13.06
C SER A 69 13.77 36.64 11.75
N SER A 70 14.77 37.06 10.98
CA SER A 70 14.60 37.73 9.69
C SER A 70 14.01 36.84 8.60
N PHE A 71 14.20 35.52 8.69
CA PHE A 71 13.67 34.55 7.71
C PHE A 71 12.95 33.35 8.35
N ASN A 72 13.04 33.18 9.66
CA ASN A 72 12.30 32.20 10.44
C ASN A 72 11.86 32.81 11.79
N PRO A 73 10.70 33.49 11.84
CA PRO A 73 10.21 34.12 13.06
C PRO A 73 9.60 33.12 14.07
N CYS A 74 9.19 31.93 13.61
CA CYS A 74 8.52 30.92 14.43
C CYS A 74 8.91 29.52 13.98
N GLY A 75 8.97 28.58 14.94
CA GLY A 75 9.02 27.15 14.69
C GLY A 75 7.65 26.48 14.78
N TYR A 76 7.46 25.39 14.05
CA TYR A 76 6.23 24.61 14.04
C TYR A 76 6.52 23.14 14.31
N LEU A 77 5.77 22.55 15.24
CA LEU A 77 5.79 21.12 15.55
C LEU A 77 4.44 20.52 15.18
N PHE A 78 4.47 19.45 14.40
CA PHE A 78 3.26 18.74 13.99
C PHE A 78 3.53 17.24 13.79
N LEU A 79 2.45 16.47 13.81
CA LEU A 79 2.43 15.06 13.45
C LEU A 79 1.84 14.92 12.06
N GLY A 80 2.30 13.93 11.32
CA GLY A 80 1.87 13.71 9.95
C GLY A 80 2.56 12.52 9.33
N GLU A 81 1.96 11.99 8.26
CA GLU A 81 2.56 10.96 7.43
C GLU A 81 3.86 11.48 6.79
N PRO A 82 5.02 10.84 7.01
CA PRO A 82 6.34 11.37 6.63
C PRO A 82 6.44 11.73 5.14
N ASP A 83 5.88 10.91 4.25
CA ASP A 83 6.03 11.09 2.81
C ASP A 83 5.00 12.06 2.20
N LYS A 84 4.14 12.67 3.01
CA LYS A 84 3.11 13.62 2.56
C LYS A 84 3.53 15.08 2.66
N PHE A 85 4.62 15.38 3.36
CA PHE A 85 5.12 16.73 3.50
C PHE A 85 6.47 16.90 2.78
N ILE A 86 6.54 17.85 1.86
CA ILE A 86 7.80 18.24 1.21
C ILE A 86 8.21 19.61 1.73
N PHE A 87 9.29 19.63 2.50
CA PHE A 87 9.82 20.86 3.08
C PHE A 87 10.36 21.82 2.02
N LYS A 88 9.97 23.10 2.11
CA LYS A 88 10.49 24.19 1.27
C LYS A 88 11.03 25.31 2.13
N SER A 89 12.03 26.02 1.61
CA SER A 89 12.61 27.19 2.30
C SER A 89 11.57 28.29 2.60
N SER A 90 10.53 28.41 1.76
CA SER A 90 9.41 29.33 1.97
C SER A 90 8.56 29.00 3.20
N ASP A 91 8.57 27.75 3.68
CA ASP A 91 7.76 27.33 4.82
C ASP A 91 8.18 27.99 6.13
N LEU A 92 9.47 28.36 6.25
CA LEU A 92 10.02 29.01 7.44
C LEU A 92 9.44 30.40 7.73
N SER A 93 8.97 31.10 6.69
CA SER A 93 8.41 32.45 6.77
C SER A 93 6.93 32.50 6.35
N ASN A 94 6.29 31.34 6.16
CA ASN A 94 4.93 31.27 5.67
C ASN A 94 3.93 31.50 6.82
N SER A 95 3.26 32.65 6.80
CA SER A 95 2.22 32.99 7.79
C SER A 95 1.05 32.02 7.82
N SER A 96 0.81 31.31 6.71
CA SER A 96 -0.27 30.33 6.54
C SER A 96 0.22 28.88 6.64
N PHE A 97 1.44 28.66 7.16
CA PHE A 97 2.05 27.33 7.26
C PHE A 97 1.15 26.32 7.98
N ARG A 98 0.48 26.73 9.06
CA ARG A 98 -0.45 25.86 9.81
C ARG A 98 -1.60 25.33 8.93
N ASN A 99 -2.18 26.19 8.09
CA ASN A 99 -3.28 25.78 7.22
C ASN A 99 -2.78 24.82 6.13
N LYS A 100 -1.62 25.13 5.52
CA LYS A 100 -0.96 24.24 4.57
C LYS A 100 -0.77 22.83 5.14
N VAL A 101 -0.24 22.72 6.37
CA VAL A 101 -0.01 21.42 7.02
C VAL A 101 -1.32 20.66 7.25
N ILE A 102 -2.37 21.34 7.72
CA ILE A 102 -3.68 20.72 7.98
C ILE A 102 -4.30 20.18 6.68
N GLU A 103 -4.11 20.86 5.56
CA GLU A 103 -4.67 20.49 4.26
C GLU A 103 -3.86 19.40 3.55
N GLU A 104 -2.53 19.46 3.61
CA GLU A 104 -1.64 18.60 2.82
C GLU A 104 -1.16 17.36 3.58
N VAL A 105 -1.11 17.40 4.92
CA VAL A 105 -0.42 16.39 5.73
C VAL A 105 -1.42 15.62 6.61
N PRO A 106 -1.89 14.44 6.17
CA PRO A 106 -2.77 13.62 6.98
C PRO A 106 -2.01 13.01 8.17
N VAL A 107 -2.75 12.78 9.25
CA VAL A 107 -2.25 12.06 10.43
C VAL A 107 -2.79 10.64 10.39
N VAL A 108 -1.89 9.67 10.28
CA VAL A 108 -2.21 8.24 10.38
C VAL A 108 -1.52 7.68 11.61
N ILE A 109 -2.29 7.16 12.55
CA ILE A 109 -1.79 6.56 13.78
C ILE A 109 -2.12 5.08 13.75
N ASP A 110 -1.15 4.23 14.06
CA ASP A 110 -1.40 2.81 14.29
C ASP A 110 -1.95 2.64 15.71
N TRP A 111 -3.18 2.12 15.82
CA TRP A 111 -3.94 2.05 17.06
C TRP A 111 -4.54 0.66 17.27
N VAL A 112 -4.87 0.35 18.52
CA VAL A 112 -5.46 -0.94 18.93
C VAL A 112 -6.62 -0.72 19.89
N ILE A 113 -7.54 -1.66 19.93
CA ILE A 113 -8.70 -1.67 20.83
C ILE A 113 -8.38 -2.48 22.06
N GLY A 114 -8.55 -1.85 23.23
CA GLY A 114 -8.42 -2.49 24.53
C GLY A 114 -7.04 -3.12 24.76
N ASN A 115 -6.97 -4.05 25.71
CA ASN A 115 -5.75 -4.76 26.07
C ASN A 115 -5.84 -6.29 25.79
N GLY A 116 -7.02 -6.81 25.44
CA GLY A 116 -7.25 -8.24 25.23
C GLY A 116 -6.90 -8.70 23.82
N SER A 117 -6.72 -10.01 23.65
CA SER A 117 -6.63 -10.65 22.33
C SER A 117 -8.00 -10.77 21.67
N CYS A 118 -8.02 -11.09 20.38
CA CYS A 118 -9.20 -11.42 19.61
C CYS A 118 -10.03 -12.55 20.22
N THR A 119 -9.39 -13.57 20.80
CA THR A 119 -10.09 -14.69 21.43
C THR A 119 -10.90 -14.26 22.66
N VAL A 120 -10.43 -13.24 23.37
CA VAL A 120 -11.13 -12.63 24.50
C VAL A 120 -12.16 -11.63 24.01
N ALA A 121 -11.78 -10.73 23.10
CA ALA A 121 -12.62 -9.65 22.60
C ALA A 121 -13.92 -10.15 21.94
N LYS A 122 -13.85 -11.24 21.14
CA LYS A 122 -15.02 -11.84 20.48
C LYS A 122 -16.12 -12.33 21.43
N LYS A 123 -15.80 -12.52 22.72
CA LYS A 123 -16.75 -12.97 23.74
C LYS A 123 -17.34 -11.80 24.52
N SER A 124 -16.85 -10.59 24.28
CA SER A 124 -17.26 -9.39 25.01
C SER A 124 -18.50 -8.76 24.37
N ALA A 125 -19.34 -8.14 25.20
CA ALA A 125 -20.53 -7.43 24.74
C ALA A 125 -20.19 -6.17 23.93
N ASP A 126 -19.00 -5.60 24.12
CA ASP A 126 -18.46 -4.42 23.44
C ASP A 126 -17.50 -4.78 22.28
N TYR A 127 -17.63 -5.98 21.71
CA TYR A 127 -16.82 -6.39 20.57
C TYR A 127 -17.02 -5.44 19.38
N ALA A 128 -15.93 -4.79 18.96
CA ALA A 128 -16.00 -3.65 18.05
C ALA A 128 -16.05 -4.01 16.56
N CYS A 129 -15.69 -5.24 16.18
CA CYS A 129 -15.61 -5.60 14.76
C CYS A 129 -16.99 -5.87 14.19
N GLY A 130 -17.37 -5.12 13.15
CA GLY A 130 -18.63 -5.26 12.43
C GLY A 130 -18.70 -6.49 11.52
N GLU A 131 -19.78 -6.62 10.77
CA GLU A 131 -19.97 -7.73 9.84
C GLU A 131 -18.94 -7.75 8.72
N ASN A 132 -18.72 -8.93 8.13
CA ASN A 132 -17.73 -9.18 7.07
C ASN A 132 -16.30 -8.72 7.39
N SER A 133 -15.97 -8.66 8.69
CA SER A 133 -14.64 -8.33 9.17
C SER A 133 -14.00 -9.51 9.91
N VAL A 134 -12.69 -9.39 10.14
CA VAL A 134 -11.86 -10.29 10.92
C VAL A 134 -11.14 -9.50 12.01
N CYS A 135 -11.09 -10.08 13.21
CA CYS A 135 -10.25 -9.57 14.28
C CYS A 135 -8.80 -10.01 14.07
N VAL A 136 -7.88 -9.07 14.24
CA VAL A 136 -6.43 -9.26 14.12
C VAL A 136 -5.77 -8.80 15.41
N ASP A 137 -5.03 -9.70 16.06
CA ASP A 137 -4.30 -9.40 17.28
C ASP A 137 -3.17 -8.38 17.03
N SER A 138 -2.96 -7.52 18.02
CA SER A 138 -1.84 -6.58 18.04
C SER A 138 -0.49 -7.31 18.07
N LYS A 139 0.46 -6.85 17.27
CA LYS A 139 1.83 -7.37 17.22
C LYS A 139 2.78 -6.69 18.21
N THR A 140 2.31 -5.70 18.99
CA THR A 140 3.18 -4.93 19.90
C THR A 140 3.58 -5.69 21.16
N GLY A 141 2.93 -6.84 21.44
CA GLY A 141 3.12 -7.61 22.67
C GLY A 141 2.47 -6.99 23.91
N LEU A 142 1.84 -5.82 23.78
CA LEU A 142 1.14 -5.13 24.88
C LEU A 142 -0.37 -5.46 24.92
N GLY A 143 -0.80 -6.40 24.08
CA GLY A 143 -2.19 -6.75 23.88
C GLY A 143 -2.95 -5.75 22.99
N GLY A 144 -4.26 -5.99 22.88
CA GLY A 144 -5.15 -5.25 22.00
C GLY A 144 -5.34 -5.91 20.64
N TYR A 145 -6.34 -5.44 19.92
CA TYR A 145 -6.69 -5.97 18.59
C TYR A 145 -7.17 -4.87 17.66
N ARG A 146 -7.27 -5.19 16.37
CA ARG A 146 -7.91 -4.37 15.35
C ARG A 146 -8.87 -5.22 14.52
N CYS A 147 -9.76 -4.56 13.81
CA CYS A 147 -10.66 -5.18 12.85
C CYS A 147 -10.20 -4.84 11.44
N ASN A 148 -10.16 -5.84 10.56
CA ASN A 148 -9.90 -5.69 9.14
C ASN A 148 -11.09 -6.25 8.36
N CYS A 149 -11.42 -5.72 7.18
CA CYS A 149 -12.37 -6.40 6.31
C CYS A 149 -11.84 -7.77 5.88
N LYS A 150 -12.76 -8.73 5.71
CA LYS A 150 -12.43 -10.03 5.11
C LYS A 150 -11.90 -9.82 3.68
N PRO A 151 -11.09 -10.75 3.14
CA PRO A 151 -10.76 -10.74 1.72
C PRO A 151 -12.02 -10.66 0.85
N GLY A 152 -12.00 -9.86 -0.22
CA GLY A 152 -13.16 -9.58 -1.07
C GLY A 152 -14.10 -8.49 -0.51
N TYR A 153 -13.79 -7.87 0.63
CA TYR A 153 -14.58 -6.79 1.22
C TYR A 153 -13.74 -5.52 1.45
N GLN A 154 -14.37 -4.36 1.35
CA GLN A 154 -13.79 -3.04 1.58
C GLN A 154 -14.67 -2.17 2.48
N GLY A 155 -14.11 -1.08 3.00
CA GLY A 155 -14.83 -0.13 3.85
C GLY A 155 -14.25 -0.03 5.26
N ASN A 156 -15.07 0.41 6.21
CA ASN A 156 -14.66 0.63 7.58
C ASN A 156 -15.28 -0.45 8.49
N PRO A 157 -14.47 -1.36 9.07
CA PRO A 157 -14.98 -2.49 9.85
C PRO A 157 -15.59 -2.10 11.22
N TYR A 158 -15.56 -0.81 11.60
CA TYR A 158 -16.02 -0.34 12.92
C TYR A 158 -17.35 0.43 12.87
N ILE A 159 -17.82 0.85 11.70
CA ILE A 159 -19.02 1.69 11.55
C ILE A 159 -19.89 1.20 10.41
N SER A 160 -21.20 1.34 10.51
CA SER A 160 -22.14 1.01 9.44
C SER A 160 -21.91 1.89 8.19
N PRO A 161 -21.94 1.34 6.96
CA PRO A 161 -22.39 0.00 6.56
C PRO A 161 -21.35 -1.13 6.75
N GLY A 162 -20.19 -0.84 7.34
CA GLY A 162 -19.18 -1.84 7.68
C GLY A 162 -18.27 -2.19 6.51
N CYS A 163 -17.94 -3.47 6.44
CA CYS A 163 -17.26 -4.05 5.30
C CYS A 163 -18.27 -4.50 4.24
N ILE A 164 -18.25 -3.83 3.10
CA ILE A 164 -19.10 -4.10 1.95
C ILE A 164 -18.33 -4.92 0.91
N ASP A 165 -19.06 -5.72 0.15
CA ASP A 165 -18.50 -6.54 -0.93
C ASP A 165 -17.79 -5.65 -1.96
N ILE A 166 -16.62 -6.10 -2.43
CA ILE A 166 -15.93 -5.50 -3.56
C ILE A 166 -16.54 -6.10 -4.81
N ASN A 167 -17.06 -5.27 -5.71
CA ASN A 167 -17.48 -5.75 -7.02
C ASN A 167 -16.28 -5.75 -7.98
N GLU A 168 -15.54 -6.86 -8.05
CA GLU A 168 -14.36 -6.95 -8.93
C GLU A 168 -14.72 -6.86 -10.42
N CYS A 169 -15.99 -7.07 -10.80
CA CYS A 169 -16.43 -6.97 -12.19
C CYS A 169 -16.62 -5.51 -12.67
N GLU A 170 -16.83 -4.55 -11.76
CA GLU A 170 -17.07 -3.14 -12.11
C GLU A 170 -15.79 -2.32 -12.18
N ASN A 171 -14.80 -2.61 -11.34
CA ASN A 171 -13.52 -1.88 -11.28
C ASN A 171 -12.38 -2.78 -11.76
N GLU A 172 -11.83 -2.47 -12.94
CA GLU A 172 -10.74 -3.22 -13.58
C GLU A 172 -11.05 -4.74 -13.70
N ASN A 173 -12.17 -5.06 -14.36
CA ASN A 173 -12.66 -6.43 -14.53
C ASN A 173 -11.52 -7.45 -14.79
N PRO A 174 -11.29 -8.40 -13.87
CA PRO A 174 -10.17 -9.35 -13.92
C PRO A 174 -10.39 -10.48 -14.96
N CYS A 175 -11.56 -10.57 -15.58
CA CYS A 175 -11.89 -11.62 -16.53
C CYS A 175 -11.60 -11.21 -17.99
N ASP A 176 -11.14 -12.18 -18.78
CA ASP A 176 -11.13 -12.13 -20.25
C ASP A 176 -12.50 -12.47 -20.85
N GLY A 177 -13.31 -13.21 -20.09
CA GLY A 177 -14.66 -13.66 -20.47
C GLY A 177 -15.78 -12.96 -19.71
N ILE A 178 -16.80 -13.73 -19.33
CA ILE A 178 -17.95 -13.27 -18.54
C ILE A 178 -17.56 -13.26 -17.07
N CYS A 179 -17.69 -12.10 -16.43
CA CYS A 179 -17.45 -11.91 -14.99
C CYS A 179 -18.77 -11.99 -14.22
N ASN A 180 -18.78 -12.77 -13.14
CA ASN A 180 -19.90 -12.85 -12.20
C ASN A 180 -19.40 -12.55 -10.79
N ASN A 181 -19.87 -11.44 -10.22
CA ASN A 181 -19.58 -11.02 -8.85
C ASN A 181 -20.48 -11.73 -7.85
N PHE A 182 -19.97 -12.06 -6.67
CA PHE A 182 -20.73 -12.59 -5.54
C PHE A 182 -20.10 -12.15 -4.21
N PRO A 183 -20.84 -12.20 -3.08
CA PRO A 183 -20.28 -11.79 -1.80
C PRO A 183 -18.97 -12.51 -1.43
N GLY A 184 -17.88 -11.75 -1.33
CA GLY A 184 -16.53 -12.20 -1.01
C GLY A 184 -15.65 -12.57 -2.21
N GLY A 185 -16.10 -12.35 -3.45
CA GLY A 185 -15.25 -12.43 -4.64
C GLY A 185 -15.98 -12.61 -5.97
N TYR A 186 -15.28 -13.14 -6.96
CA TYR A 186 -15.79 -13.24 -8.32
C TYR A 186 -15.45 -14.57 -9.00
N SER A 187 -16.14 -14.84 -10.10
CA SER A 187 -15.84 -15.95 -11.00
C SER A 187 -15.80 -15.48 -12.45
N CYS A 188 -14.88 -16.06 -13.21
CA CYS A 188 -14.75 -15.85 -14.64
C CYS A 188 -15.19 -17.10 -15.40
N THR A 189 -15.91 -16.91 -16.50
CA THR A 189 -16.32 -18.01 -17.38
C THR A 189 -16.11 -17.64 -18.84
N CYS A 190 -15.74 -18.62 -19.66
CA CYS A 190 -15.50 -18.37 -21.07
C CYS A 190 -16.79 -18.39 -21.89
N PRO A 191 -16.94 -17.49 -22.89
CA PRO A 191 -18.07 -17.52 -23.82
C PRO A 191 -18.17 -18.84 -24.59
N HIS A 192 -19.34 -19.09 -25.17
CA HIS A 192 -19.59 -20.29 -25.96
C HIS A 192 -18.55 -20.46 -27.09
N GLY A 193 -17.97 -21.66 -27.19
CA GLY A 193 -16.93 -21.96 -28.17
C GLY A 193 -15.49 -21.68 -27.70
N GLN A 194 -15.30 -21.19 -26.47
CA GLN A 194 -13.99 -21.01 -25.85
C GLN A 194 -13.83 -21.91 -24.61
N ILE A 195 -12.58 -22.14 -24.18
CA ILE A 195 -12.19 -22.86 -22.95
C ILE A 195 -11.10 -22.10 -22.22
N GLY A 196 -10.96 -22.36 -20.93
CA GLY A 196 -9.96 -21.74 -20.06
C GLY A 196 -10.54 -21.38 -18.70
N ASP A 197 -9.76 -20.69 -17.88
CA ASP A 197 -10.19 -20.17 -16.57
C ASP A 197 -10.86 -18.80 -16.66
N GLY A 198 -10.83 -18.17 -17.85
CA GLY A 198 -11.45 -16.89 -18.12
C GLY A 198 -10.83 -15.70 -17.41
N LYS A 199 -9.67 -15.86 -16.77
CA LYS A 199 -8.97 -14.80 -16.04
C LYS A 199 -7.85 -14.18 -16.87
N LYS A 200 -7.68 -12.87 -16.77
CA LYS A 200 -6.60 -12.11 -17.42
C LYS A 200 -5.21 -12.50 -16.91
N ASP A 201 -5.09 -12.81 -15.63
CA ASP A 201 -3.85 -13.25 -14.97
C ASP A 201 -3.65 -14.78 -15.03
N GLY A 202 -4.54 -15.50 -15.73
CA GLY A 202 -4.53 -16.96 -15.88
C GLY A 202 -4.36 -17.42 -17.32
N HIS A 203 -5.06 -18.49 -17.69
CA HIS A 203 -5.09 -19.04 -19.05
C HIS A 203 -6.03 -18.25 -19.98
N GLY A 204 -6.86 -17.35 -19.43
CA GLY A 204 -7.81 -16.57 -20.19
C GLY A 204 -8.85 -17.44 -20.87
N CYS A 205 -9.31 -17.00 -22.05
CA CYS A 205 -10.19 -17.80 -22.90
C CYS A 205 -9.58 -18.06 -24.27
N ILE A 206 -9.50 -19.34 -24.65
CA ILE A 206 -8.97 -19.80 -25.93
C ILE A 206 -10.06 -20.50 -26.77
N PRO A 207 -10.13 -20.28 -28.09
CA PRO A 207 -11.11 -20.95 -28.95
C PRO A 207 -10.94 -22.48 -28.98
N LYS A 208 -12.03 -23.24 -28.76
CA LYS A 208 -12.05 -24.73 -28.79
C LYS A 208 -11.55 -25.32 -30.11
N ASN A 209 -11.79 -24.61 -31.22
CA ASN A 209 -11.46 -25.06 -32.58
C ASN A 209 -10.16 -24.44 -33.12
N SER A 210 -9.24 -24.01 -32.26
CA SER A 210 -7.92 -23.55 -32.68
C SER A 210 -7.05 -24.75 -33.13
N LYS A 211 -7.45 -25.46 -34.19
CA LYS A 211 -6.52 -26.27 -34.98
C LYS A 211 -5.63 -25.26 -35.69
N SER A 212 -4.41 -25.06 -35.19
CA SER A 212 -3.46 -24.18 -35.86
C SER A 212 -3.25 -24.70 -37.29
N PRO A 213 -3.51 -23.88 -38.33
CA PRO A 213 -3.30 -24.30 -39.71
C PRO A 213 -1.83 -24.69 -39.96
N ILE A 214 -0.91 -24.14 -39.16
CA ILE A 214 0.52 -24.47 -39.18
C ILE A 214 0.76 -25.92 -38.77
N LEU A 215 0.04 -26.43 -37.76
CA LEU A 215 0.17 -27.82 -37.31
C LEU A 215 -0.37 -28.81 -38.37
N GLN A 216 -1.44 -28.44 -39.08
CA GLN A 216 -1.93 -29.27 -40.19
C GLN A 216 -0.98 -29.25 -41.39
N LEU A 217 -0.42 -28.09 -41.74
CA LEU A 217 0.57 -27.94 -42.81
C LEU A 217 1.86 -28.72 -42.49
N SER A 218 2.36 -28.66 -41.25
CA SER A 218 3.58 -29.35 -40.85
C SER A 218 3.43 -30.87 -40.89
N ILE A 219 2.31 -31.40 -40.38
CA ILE A 219 1.98 -32.83 -40.45
C ILE A 219 1.91 -33.28 -41.92
N SER A 220 1.24 -32.50 -42.77
CA SER A 220 1.10 -32.80 -44.20
C SER A 220 2.44 -32.80 -44.95
N LEU A 221 3.31 -31.82 -44.67
CA LEU A 221 4.68 -31.76 -45.21
C LEU A 221 5.53 -32.95 -44.77
N CYS A 222 5.43 -33.35 -43.50
CA CYS A 222 6.20 -34.46 -42.95
C CYS A 222 5.80 -35.80 -43.59
N PHE A 223 4.48 -36.07 -43.69
CA PHE A 223 3.98 -37.27 -44.39
C PHE A 223 4.32 -37.26 -45.88
N GLY A 224 4.24 -36.10 -46.55
CA GLY A 224 4.61 -35.98 -47.96
C GLY A 224 6.09 -36.27 -48.23
N PHE A 225 6.98 -35.75 -47.38
CA PHE A 225 8.42 -36.03 -47.49
C PHE A 225 8.73 -37.51 -47.25
N LEU A 226 8.09 -38.13 -46.26
CA LEU A 226 8.29 -39.56 -45.97
C LEU A 226 7.89 -40.45 -47.15
N ALA A 227 6.76 -40.14 -47.79
CA ALA A 227 6.29 -40.86 -48.98
C ALA A 227 7.25 -40.72 -50.17
N LEU A 228 7.85 -39.54 -50.35
CA LEU A 228 8.87 -39.29 -51.38
C LEU A 228 10.15 -40.09 -51.14
N VAL A 229 10.64 -40.13 -49.90
CA VAL A 229 11.84 -40.92 -49.56
C VAL A 229 11.59 -42.41 -49.81
N ILE A 230 10.41 -42.91 -49.41
CA ILE A 230 10.03 -44.30 -49.65
C ILE A 230 9.97 -44.57 -51.17
N SER A 231 9.28 -43.75 -51.95
CA SER A 231 9.15 -43.98 -53.40
C SER A 231 10.50 -43.95 -54.11
N VAL A 232 11.37 -42.99 -53.79
CA VAL A 232 12.74 -42.93 -54.34
C VAL A 232 13.55 -44.16 -53.94
N THR A 233 13.44 -44.63 -52.71
CA THR A 233 14.14 -45.83 -52.23
C THR A 233 13.66 -47.08 -52.97
N TRP A 234 12.35 -47.23 -53.18
CA TRP A 234 11.76 -48.33 -53.94
C TRP A 234 12.19 -48.31 -55.41
N ILE A 235 12.20 -47.13 -56.05
CA ILE A 235 12.68 -46.97 -57.43
C ILE A 235 14.17 -47.31 -57.52
N TYR A 236 14.99 -46.81 -56.59
CA TYR A 236 16.43 -47.11 -56.54
C TYR A 236 16.68 -48.62 -56.39
N LEU A 237 15.97 -49.30 -55.49
CA LEU A 237 16.08 -50.75 -55.31
C LEU A 237 15.57 -51.54 -56.52
N GLY A 238 14.55 -51.03 -57.23
CA GLY A 238 14.02 -51.64 -58.46
C GLY A 238 14.94 -51.52 -59.67
N ILE A 239 15.67 -50.40 -59.82
CA ILE A 239 16.64 -50.17 -60.91
C ILE A 239 17.95 -50.93 -60.67
N LYS A 240 18.32 -51.17 -59.41
CA LYS A 240 19.57 -51.88 -59.04
C LYS A 240 19.43 -53.42 -59.09
N ARG A 241 18.30 -53.93 -59.58
CA ARG A 241 17.97 -55.37 -59.68
C ARG A 241 17.97 -55.80 -61.15
#